data_AF-A0A382Q179-F1
#
_entry.id   AF-A0A382Q179-F1
#
_cell.length_a   1.000
_cell.length_b   1.000
_cell.length_c   1.000
_cell.angle_alpha   90.00
_cell.angle_beta   90.00
_cell.angle_gamma   90.00
#
_symmetry.space_group_name_H-M   'P 1'
#
loop_
_entity.id
_entity.type
_entity.pdbx_description
1 polymer ?
#
loop_
_entity_poly.entity_id
_entity_poly.type
_entity_poly.pdbx_seq_one_letter_code
_entity_poly.pdbx_strand_id
1 'polypeptide(L)'
;MTITAEFSLISHLLRRAGLGSSYDELQQYAELGYEAAVEKLLNPKSNPNFDYYEFIRRHPQADGPPGLLPGQMKYFYFLLNTKRPLEEKMALFWHQVFATGYSKVNDPESMLSQMDMFREEGMGNYRTLLIKLAQDPAMIFWLDNNENHKNA
;
A
#
# COMPACT_ATOMS: atom_id res chain seq x y z
N MET A 1 3.49 31.37 12.52
CA MET A 1 2.46 31.07 11.49
C MET A 1 1.11 31.16 12.18
N THR A 2 0.06 31.70 11.56
CA THR A 2 -1.28 31.69 12.17
C THR A 2 -1.84 30.25 12.15
N ILE A 3 -2.61 29.87 13.17
CA ILE A 3 -3.21 28.52 13.32
C ILE A 3 -3.93 28.06 12.04
N THR A 4 -4.52 29.00 11.29
CA THR A 4 -5.22 28.75 10.02
C THR A 4 -4.29 28.38 8.85
N ALA A 5 -3.08 28.93 8.81
CA ALA A 5 -2.12 28.68 7.74
C ALA A 5 -1.50 27.28 7.89
N GLU A 6 -1.17 26.89 9.12
CA GLU A 6 -0.62 25.57 9.44
C GLU A 6 -1.65 24.45 9.19
N PHE A 7 -2.91 24.67 9.58
CA PHE A 7 -4.00 23.74 9.27
C PHE A 7 -4.16 23.53 7.75
N SER A 8 -4.03 24.60 6.96
CA SER A 8 -4.08 24.52 5.50
C SER A 8 -2.92 23.72 4.91
N LEU A 9 -1.71 23.87 5.45
CA LEU A 9 -0.53 23.11 5.03
C LEU A 9 -0.65 21.62 5.35
N ILE A 10 -1.09 21.28 6.57
CA ILE A 10 -1.35 19.89 6.97
C ILE A 10 -2.44 19.25 6.10
N SER A 11 -3.52 19.99 5.83
CA SER A 11 -4.57 19.53 4.94
C SER A 11 -4.08 19.28 3.52
N HIS A 12 -3.20 20.13 2.99
CA HIS A 12 -2.56 19.89 1.70
C HIS A 12 -1.65 18.66 1.73
N LEU A 13 -0.79 18.55 2.75
CA LEU A 13 0.12 17.43 2.95
C LEU A 13 -0.64 16.10 2.93
N LEU A 14 -1.71 15.98 3.71
CA LEU A 14 -2.46 14.72 3.83
C LEU A 14 -3.22 14.34 2.56
N ARG A 15 -3.70 15.31 1.77
CA ARG A 15 -4.24 15.02 0.41
C ARG A 15 -3.16 14.46 -0.52
N ARG A 16 -1.91 14.92 -0.39
CA ARG A 16 -0.78 14.47 -1.22
C ARG A 16 -0.16 13.18 -0.71
N ALA A 17 -0.13 12.95 0.59
CA ALA A 17 0.52 11.80 1.22
C ALA A 17 -0.43 10.64 1.56
N GLY A 18 -1.75 10.84 1.52
CA GLY A 18 -2.72 9.79 1.88
C GLY A 18 -3.83 9.56 0.86
N LEU A 19 -4.81 8.77 1.28
CA LEU A 19 -6.00 8.36 0.50
C LEU A 19 -7.26 9.14 0.89
N GLY A 20 -7.07 10.29 1.55
CA GLY A 20 -8.10 11.03 2.26
C GLY A 20 -7.82 11.07 3.76
N SER A 21 -8.46 11.99 4.47
CA SER A 21 -8.37 12.09 5.93
C SER A 21 -9.67 12.64 6.47
N SER A 22 -10.13 12.11 7.60
CA SER A 22 -11.26 12.68 8.33
C SER A 22 -10.88 14.04 8.95
N TYR A 23 -11.89 14.80 9.39
CA TYR A 23 -11.63 16.04 10.14
C TYR A 23 -10.83 15.77 11.42
N ASP A 24 -11.15 14.70 12.14
CA ASP A 24 -10.45 14.33 13.37
C ASP A 24 -8.99 13.95 13.11
N GLU A 25 -8.71 13.22 12.02
CA GLU A 25 -7.34 12.90 11.61
C GLU A 25 -6.58 14.18 11.24
N LEU A 26 -7.20 15.09 10.47
CA LEU A 26 -6.61 16.40 10.15
C LEU A 26 -6.24 17.18 11.43
N GLN A 27 -7.13 17.20 12.42
CA GLN A 27 -6.88 17.88 13.68
C GLN A 27 -5.72 17.24 14.46
N GLN A 28 -5.67 15.90 14.54
CA GLN A 28 -4.56 15.19 15.19
C GLN A 28 -3.20 15.51 14.54
N TYR A 29 -3.14 15.54 13.21
CA TYR A 29 -1.91 15.91 12.51
C TYR A 29 -1.56 17.40 12.66
N ALA A 30 -2.56 18.29 12.77
CA ALA A 30 -2.32 19.70 13.03
C ALA A 30 -1.78 19.94 14.45
N GLU A 31 -2.26 19.19 15.44
CA GLU A 31 -1.77 19.24 16.83
C GLU A 31 -0.33 18.72 16.98
N LEU A 32 0.09 17.78 16.12
CA LEU A 32 1.50 17.32 16.08
C LEU A 32 2.46 18.40 15.56
N GLY A 33 1.97 19.35 14.76
CA GLY A 33 2.80 20.27 13.99
C GLY A 33 3.34 19.64 12.70
N TYR A 34 3.74 20.49 11.75
CA TYR A 34 4.09 20.07 10.39
C TYR A 34 5.26 19.09 10.31
N GLU A 35 6.38 19.38 10.97
CA GLU A 35 7.59 18.57 10.89
C GLU A 35 7.37 17.18 11.50
N ALA A 36 6.69 17.11 12.65
CA ALA A 36 6.36 15.83 13.28
C ALA A 36 5.34 15.03 12.47
N ALA A 37 4.40 15.70 11.80
CA ALA A 37 3.47 15.05 10.86
C ALA A 37 4.21 14.42 9.68
N VAL A 38 5.19 15.12 9.09
CA VAL A 38 6.03 14.59 8.01
C VAL A 38 6.85 13.40 8.49
N GLU A 39 7.51 13.51 9.64
CA GLU A 39 8.30 12.42 10.21
C GLU A 39 7.46 11.18 10.48
N LYS A 40 6.24 11.36 11.01
CA LYS A 40 5.27 10.28 11.22
C LYS A 40 4.89 9.58 9.91
N LEU A 41 4.66 10.34 8.85
CA LEU A 41 4.29 9.79 7.53
C LEU A 41 5.45 9.04 6.88
N LEU A 42 6.68 9.55 6.99
CA LEU A 42 7.88 8.94 6.41
C LEU A 42 8.32 7.67 7.16
N ASN A 43 7.90 7.50 8.42
CA ASN A 43 8.19 6.31 9.24
C ASN A 43 6.92 5.52 9.59
N PRO A 44 6.18 4.98 8.61
CA PRO A 44 4.86 4.38 8.83
C PRO A 44 4.89 3.22 9.83
N LYS A 45 5.97 2.43 9.84
CA LYS A 45 6.12 1.26 10.72
C LYS A 45 6.31 1.61 12.20
N SER A 46 6.60 2.87 12.52
CA SER A 46 6.66 3.33 13.92
C SER A 46 5.28 3.39 14.60
N ASN A 47 4.20 3.33 13.81
CA ASN A 47 2.83 3.35 14.30
C ASN A 47 2.16 1.99 14.00
N PRO A 48 1.31 1.48 14.92
CA PRO A 48 0.52 0.30 14.63
C PRO A 48 -0.42 0.58 13.45
N ASN A 49 -0.65 -0.43 12.63
CA ASN A 49 -1.72 -0.39 11.65
C ASN A 49 -3.04 -0.87 12.30
N PHE A 50 -4.11 -1.04 11.53
CA PHE A 50 -5.30 -1.75 12.00
C PHE A 50 -4.98 -3.19 12.42
N ASP A 51 -5.85 -3.77 13.25
CA ASP A 51 -5.73 -5.17 13.68
C ASP A 51 -6.05 -6.12 12.51
N TYR A 52 -5.00 -6.62 11.87
CA TYR A 52 -5.12 -7.58 10.77
C TYR A 52 -5.81 -8.89 11.19
N TYR A 53 -5.52 -9.38 12.40
CA TYR A 53 -6.10 -10.64 12.87
C TYR A 53 -7.58 -10.51 13.19
N GLU A 54 -8.03 -9.35 13.68
CA GLU A 54 -9.46 -9.08 13.82
C GLU A 54 -10.17 -9.03 12.46
N PHE A 55 -9.53 -8.42 11.44
CA PHE A 55 -10.07 -8.43 10.07
C PHE A 55 -10.24 -9.85 9.53
N ILE A 56 -9.18 -10.68 9.60
CA ILE A 56 -9.20 -12.06 9.11
C ILE A 56 -10.16 -12.93 9.93
N ARG A 57 -10.26 -12.74 11.25
CA ARG A 57 -11.24 -13.45 12.09
C ARG A 57 -12.68 -13.23 11.62
N ARG A 58 -13.01 -12.00 11.21
CA ARG A 58 -14.34 -11.66 10.68
C ARG A 58 -14.53 -12.04 9.21
N HIS A 59 -13.43 -12.14 8.46
CA HIS A 59 -13.43 -12.40 7.03
C HIS A 59 -12.37 -13.45 6.65
N PRO A 60 -12.53 -14.71 7.08
CA PRO A 60 -11.51 -15.74 6.88
C PRO A 60 -11.19 -15.99 5.40
N GLN A 61 -12.14 -15.71 4.49
CA GLN A 61 -11.93 -15.79 3.05
C GLN A 61 -10.90 -14.78 2.49
N ALA A 62 -10.49 -13.76 3.26
CA ALA A 62 -9.40 -12.85 2.86
C ALA A 62 -8.01 -13.46 3.09
N ASP A 63 -7.91 -14.54 3.86
CA ASP A 63 -6.67 -15.26 4.11
C ASP A 63 -6.60 -16.44 3.14
N GLY A 64 -5.78 -16.32 2.10
CA GLY A 64 -5.80 -17.24 0.96
C GLY A 64 -7.11 -17.14 0.16
N PRO A 65 -7.37 -16.01 -0.53
CA PRO A 65 -8.63 -15.77 -1.19
C PRO A 65 -8.88 -16.75 -2.34
N PRO A 66 -10.01 -17.48 -2.36
CA PRO A 66 -10.30 -18.50 -3.38
C PRO A 66 -10.66 -17.90 -4.76
N GLY A 67 -10.67 -16.58 -4.88
CA GLY A 67 -11.02 -15.89 -6.11
C GLY A 67 -10.96 -14.37 -5.97
N LEU A 68 -11.35 -13.68 -7.03
CA LEU A 68 -11.21 -12.22 -7.14
C LEU A 68 -11.92 -11.44 -6.02
N LEU A 69 -13.18 -11.78 -5.71
CA LEU A 69 -14.00 -10.98 -4.78
C LEU A 69 -13.40 -10.94 -3.35
N PRO A 70 -13.02 -12.09 -2.73
CA PRO A 70 -12.33 -12.05 -1.44
C PRO A 70 -10.97 -11.31 -1.49
N GLY A 71 -10.21 -11.44 -2.59
CA GLY A 71 -8.96 -10.73 -2.77
C GLY A 71 -9.15 -9.21 -2.84
N GLN A 72 -10.15 -8.75 -3.61
CA GLN A 72 -10.54 -7.34 -3.69
C GLN A 72 -10.98 -6.80 -2.33
N MET A 73 -11.73 -7.59 -1.56
CA MET A 73 -12.13 -7.20 -0.22
C MET A 73 -10.91 -6.95 0.69
N LYS A 74 -9.90 -7.84 0.70
CA LYS A 74 -8.64 -7.60 1.43
C LYS A 74 -7.95 -6.33 0.94
N TYR A 75 -7.80 -6.17 -0.37
CA TYR A 75 -7.19 -4.99 -0.97
C TYR A 75 -7.86 -3.68 -0.55
N PHE A 76 -9.18 -3.57 -0.70
CA PHE A 76 -9.93 -2.39 -0.29
C PHE A 76 -9.95 -2.17 1.22
N TYR A 77 -9.90 -3.25 2.02
CA TYR A 77 -9.81 -3.11 3.47
C TYR A 77 -8.53 -2.38 3.88
N PHE A 78 -7.39 -2.72 3.27
CA PHE A 78 -6.13 -1.98 3.48
C PHE A 78 -6.26 -0.50 3.08
N LEU A 79 -6.79 -0.23 1.87
CA LEU A 79 -6.97 1.14 1.37
C LEU A 79 -7.83 2.02 2.29
N LEU A 80 -8.88 1.45 2.89
CA LEU A 80 -9.86 2.20 3.69
C LEU A 80 -9.49 2.28 5.18
N ASN A 81 -8.77 1.30 5.73
CA ASN A 81 -8.55 1.20 7.17
C ASN A 81 -7.10 1.43 7.60
N THR A 82 -6.17 1.54 6.65
CA THR A 82 -4.75 1.76 6.97
C THR A 82 -4.54 3.00 7.83
N LYS A 83 -3.74 2.86 8.89
CA LYS A 83 -3.21 3.99 9.68
C LYS A 83 -1.82 4.41 9.20
N ARG A 84 -1.38 3.86 8.07
CA ARG A 84 -0.12 4.14 7.38
C ARG A 84 -0.40 4.63 5.95
N PRO A 85 -0.99 5.83 5.79
CA PRO A 85 -1.53 6.26 4.51
C PRO A 85 -0.47 6.47 3.42
N LEU A 86 0.75 6.91 3.79
CA LEU A 86 1.83 7.08 2.82
C LEU A 86 2.38 5.75 2.31
N GLU A 87 2.51 4.74 3.19
CA GLU A 87 2.92 3.38 2.81
C GLU A 87 1.98 2.80 1.75
N GLU A 88 0.67 2.90 1.98
CA GLU A 88 -0.34 2.40 1.05
C GLU A 88 -0.36 3.21 -0.26
N LYS A 89 -0.20 4.54 -0.17
CA LYS A 89 -0.14 5.40 -1.35
C LYS A 89 1.09 5.11 -2.23
N MET A 90 2.23 4.82 -1.60
CA MET A 90 3.45 4.41 -2.29
C MET A 90 3.29 3.03 -2.93
N ALA A 91 2.62 2.09 -2.25
CA ALA A 91 2.31 0.80 -2.83
C ALA A 91 1.45 0.92 -4.10
N LEU A 92 0.41 1.76 -4.07
CA LEU A 92 -0.40 2.08 -5.26
C LEU A 92 0.42 2.75 -6.37
N PHE A 93 1.29 3.70 -6.01
CA PHE A 93 2.17 4.35 -6.99
C PHE A 93 3.03 3.32 -7.71
N TRP A 94 3.67 2.41 -6.98
CA TRP A 94 4.50 1.36 -7.58
C TRP A 94 3.68 0.37 -8.39
N HIS A 95 2.48 -0.01 -7.95
CA HIS A 95 1.58 -0.85 -8.73
C HIS A 95 1.10 -0.18 -10.02
N GLN A 96 1.07 1.16 -10.10
CA GLN A 96 0.82 1.86 -11.37
C GLN A 96 2.05 1.87 -12.30
N VAL A 97 3.25 2.00 -11.74
CA VAL A 97 4.51 1.98 -12.52
C VAL A 97 4.84 0.58 -13.03
N PHE A 98 4.70 -0.42 -12.15
CA PHE A 98 4.96 -1.83 -12.39
C PHE A 98 3.65 -2.59 -12.47
N ALA A 99 2.84 -2.22 -13.45
CA ALA A 99 1.47 -2.69 -13.58
C ALA A 99 1.41 -4.21 -13.80
N THR A 100 0.64 -4.88 -12.94
CA THR A 100 0.09 -6.22 -13.19
C THR A 100 -1.43 -6.18 -13.08
N GLY A 101 -2.11 -7.24 -13.50
CA GLY A 101 -3.56 -7.27 -13.53
C GLY A 101 -4.13 -8.67 -13.42
N TYR A 102 -5.21 -8.79 -12.64
CA TYR A 102 -5.89 -10.06 -12.41
C TYR A 102 -6.39 -10.72 -13.70
N SER A 103 -6.79 -9.95 -14.72
CA SER A 103 -7.25 -10.50 -16.00
C SER A 103 -6.23 -11.38 -16.71
N LYS A 104 -4.93 -11.17 -16.46
CA LYS A 104 -3.86 -12.05 -16.95
C LYS A 104 -3.36 -12.98 -15.86
N VAL A 105 -2.98 -12.44 -14.69
CA VAL A 105 -2.38 -13.23 -13.60
C VAL A 105 -3.33 -14.30 -13.07
N ASN A 106 -4.63 -14.00 -13.01
CA ASN A 106 -5.71 -14.88 -12.57
C ASN A 106 -5.50 -15.57 -11.20
N ASP A 107 -4.62 -15.01 -10.37
CA ASP A 107 -4.33 -15.48 -9.02
C ASP A 107 -4.36 -14.30 -8.04
N PRO A 108 -5.36 -14.23 -7.14
CA PRO A 108 -5.51 -13.09 -6.25
C PRO A 108 -4.43 -13.03 -5.17
N GLU A 109 -3.88 -14.16 -4.75
CA GLU A 109 -2.84 -14.21 -3.72
C GLU A 109 -1.53 -13.61 -4.24
N SER A 110 -1.11 -13.96 -5.46
CA SER A 110 0.07 -13.35 -6.09
C SER A 110 -0.07 -11.84 -6.25
N MET A 111 -1.26 -11.36 -6.62
CA MET A 111 -1.54 -9.91 -6.72
C MET A 111 -1.45 -9.21 -5.35
N LEU A 112 -1.97 -9.83 -4.29
CA LEU A 112 -1.90 -9.30 -2.94
C LEU A 112 -0.47 -9.33 -2.38
N SER A 113 0.27 -10.40 -2.66
CA SER A 113 1.68 -10.55 -2.28
C SER A 113 2.55 -9.46 -2.93
N GLN A 114 2.28 -9.14 -4.20
CA GLN A 114 2.95 -8.02 -4.87
C GLN A 114 2.68 -6.68 -4.17
N MET A 115 1.43 -6.43 -3.75
CA MET A 115 1.09 -5.23 -2.98
C MET A 115 1.79 -5.19 -1.61
N ASP A 116 1.90 -6.33 -0.92
CA ASP A 116 2.64 -6.45 0.33
C ASP A 116 4.14 -6.19 0.13
N MET A 117 4.72 -6.67 -0.97
CA MET A 117 6.10 -6.37 -1.35
C MET A 117 6.30 -4.86 -1.58
N PHE A 118 5.37 -4.19 -2.26
CA PHE A 118 5.45 -2.74 -2.44
C PHE A 118 5.28 -1.96 -1.13
N ARG A 119 4.48 -2.44 -0.17
CA ARG A 119 4.40 -1.83 1.18
C ARG A 119 5.73 -1.98 1.92
N GLU A 120 6.36 -3.14 1.82
CA GLU A 120 7.60 -3.45 2.54
C GLU A 120 8.79 -2.67 1.98
N GLU A 121 8.93 -2.63 0.65
CA GLU A 121 10.15 -2.15 -0.03
C GLU A 121 9.96 -0.79 -0.73
N GLY A 122 8.72 -0.36 -0.97
CA GLY A 122 8.41 0.78 -1.85
C GLY A 122 8.85 2.15 -1.33
N MET A 123 9.17 2.27 -0.04
CA MET A 123 9.76 3.48 0.56
C MET A 123 11.25 3.32 0.86
N GLY A 124 11.85 2.17 0.51
CA GLY A 124 13.21 1.80 0.82
C GLY A 124 14.16 1.95 -0.37
N ASN A 125 15.07 0.98 -0.49
CA ASN A 125 16.10 1.00 -1.52
C ASN A 125 15.55 0.52 -2.87
N TYR A 126 15.68 1.36 -3.91
CA TYR A 126 15.18 1.05 -5.25
C TYR A 126 15.77 -0.23 -5.87
N ARG A 127 17.05 -0.53 -5.62
CA ARG A 127 17.67 -1.78 -6.10
C ARG A 127 17.03 -3.00 -5.46
N THR A 128 16.76 -2.95 -4.16
CA THR A 128 16.07 -4.04 -3.44
C THR A 128 14.67 -4.24 -4.00
N LEU A 129 13.91 -3.16 -4.17
CA LEU A 129 12.58 -3.20 -4.79
C LEU A 129 12.59 -3.89 -6.15
N LEU A 130 13.51 -3.50 -7.05
CA LEU A 130 13.60 -4.10 -8.39
C LEU A 130 13.97 -5.60 -8.35
N ILE A 131 14.85 -6.01 -7.43
CA ILE A 131 15.21 -7.43 -7.28
C ILE A 131 14.00 -8.23 -6.80
N LYS A 132 13.28 -7.72 -5.79
CA LYS A 132 12.07 -8.36 -5.26
C LYS A 132 10.98 -8.44 -6.31
N LEU A 133 10.76 -7.37 -7.07
CA LEU A 133 9.81 -7.33 -8.17
C LEU A 133 10.15 -8.33 -9.28
N ALA A 134 11.43 -8.50 -9.63
CA ALA A 134 11.83 -9.47 -10.64
C ALA A 134 11.59 -10.93 -10.21
N GLN A 135 11.45 -11.18 -8.91
CA GLN A 135 11.16 -12.50 -8.31
C GLN A 135 9.67 -12.67 -7.97
N ASP A 136 8.87 -11.63 -8.11
CA ASP A 136 7.46 -11.61 -7.73
C ASP A 136 6.62 -12.50 -8.68
N PRO A 137 5.78 -13.43 -8.15
CA PRO A 137 4.99 -14.33 -8.98
C PRO A 137 4.04 -13.63 -9.95
N ALA A 138 3.37 -12.55 -9.51
CA ALA A 138 2.47 -11.81 -10.38
C ALA A 138 3.22 -11.16 -11.54
N MET A 139 4.40 -10.58 -11.28
CA MET A 139 5.24 -9.96 -12.32
C MET A 139 5.86 -11.00 -13.26
N ILE A 140 6.33 -12.14 -12.74
CA ILE A 140 6.86 -13.24 -13.55
C ILE A 140 5.81 -13.72 -14.55
N PHE A 141 4.58 -13.95 -14.08
CA PHE A 141 3.50 -14.38 -14.96
C PHE A 141 3.06 -13.26 -15.90
N TRP A 142 2.99 -12.02 -15.42
CA TRP A 142 2.57 -10.87 -16.23
C TRP A 142 3.48 -10.61 -17.44
N LEU A 143 4.78 -10.86 -17.30
CA LEU A 143 5.78 -10.69 -18.36
C LEU A 143 6.06 -11.98 -19.15
N ASP A 144 5.30 -13.06 -18.90
CA ASP A 144 5.50 -14.38 -19.52
C ASP A 144 6.90 -14.96 -19.23
N ASN A 145 7.54 -14.54 -18.13
CA ASN A 145 8.89 -15.00 -17.76
C ASN A 145 8.91 -16.49 -17.38
N ASN A 146 7.77 -17.04 -16.98
CA ASN A 146 7.58 -18.48 -16.76
C ASN A 146 7.66 -19.29 -18.07
N GLU A 147 7.50 -18.65 -19.22
CA GLU A 147 7.65 -19.24 -20.56
C GLU A 147 9.02 -18.93 -21.19
N ASN A 148 9.97 -18.37 -20.45
CA ASN A 148 11.30 -18.13 -20.99
C ASN A 148 12.10 -19.43 -21.08
N HIS A 149 12.55 -19.78 -22.28
CA HIS A 149 13.39 -20.94 -22.55
C HIS A 149 14.70 -20.50 -23.19
N LYS A 150 15.82 -21.15 -22.82
CA LYS A 150 17.16 -20.82 -23.37
C LYS A 150 17.26 -20.90 -24.90
N ASN A 151 16.40 -21.69 -25.54
CA ASN A 151 16.46 -22.00 -26.97
C ASN A 151 15.23 -21.47 -27.75
N ALA A 152 14.45 -20.56 -27.15
CA ALA A 152 13.37 -19.87 -27.84
C ALA A 152 13.92 -18.83 -28.84
#